data_AF-A0A2K9NW62-F1
#
_entry.id   AF-A0A2K9NW62-F1
#
_cell.length_a   1.000
_cell.length_b   1.000
_cell.length_c   1.000
_cell.angle_alpha   90.00
_cell.angle_beta   90.00
_cell.angle_gamma   90.00
#
_symmetry.space_group_name_H-M   'P 1'
#
loop_
_entity.id
_entity.type
_entity.pdbx_description
1 polymer ?
#
loop_
_entity_poly.entity_id
_entity_poly.type
_entity_poly.pdbx_seq_one_letter_code
_entity_poly.pdbx_strand_id
1 'polypeptide(L)'
;MVQIFGVRSVSTKLFNRIVGEYCGYWVLYGFTNFSLVHILHHQHSDDEMDPVNPKGMSFIVFLSAPMRYMIKAAKAYLFSVHGKEEDYQKIMKAQTVVFHLNLVLRLAIWYIFLGNFLFLFFYIPSFLTIVTIFAHINYVCHRDHVDGSVEIVNLNHNLYYKVANFFTMGGYFHKNHHTNMKLFNPMSLEHKHSKKKLLTIQSKIYLNPNEQYIFTGSFISKYFSLNSVWIHGERNRVLAPRKFNEHPTSWL
;
A
#
# COMPACT_ATOMS: atom_id res chain seq x y z
N MET A 1 24.05 3.93 -8.09
CA MET A 1 23.21 2.83 -7.58
C MET A 1 21.88 3.41 -7.11
N VAL A 2 20.78 2.69 -7.34
CA VAL A 2 19.51 3.22 -7.86
C VAL A 2 18.57 3.74 -6.78
N GLN A 3 18.03 4.94 -6.96
CA GLN A 3 16.96 5.51 -6.14
C GLN A 3 15.59 4.95 -6.59
N ILE A 4 15.12 3.85 -5.97
CA ILE A 4 13.88 3.14 -6.38
C ILE A 4 12.60 3.77 -5.77
N PHE A 5 12.71 4.71 -4.84
CA PHE A 5 11.52 5.22 -4.14
C PHE A 5 11.37 6.75 -4.26
N GLY A 6 10.42 7.16 -5.11
CA GLY A 6 9.49 8.26 -4.84
C GLY A 6 9.91 9.73 -4.99
N VAL A 7 11.17 10.15 -4.90
CA VAL A 7 11.49 11.61 -4.93
C VAL A 7 12.76 11.98 -5.73
N ARG A 8 12.60 12.95 -6.64
CA ARG A 8 13.60 13.43 -7.61
C ARG A 8 14.80 14.15 -6.93
N SER A 9 15.99 13.54 -6.96
CA SER A 9 17.30 14.19 -6.76
C SER A 9 17.91 14.65 -8.09
N VAL A 10 18.66 15.76 -8.12
CA VAL A 10 18.86 16.60 -9.33
C VAL A 10 19.96 16.12 -10.31
N SER A 11 20.97 15.35 -9.89
CA SER A 11 22.11 14.94 -10.76
C SER A 11 22.03 13.50 -11.32
N THR A 12 21.18 12.62 -10.75
CA THR A 12 21.07 11.17 -11.08
C THR A 12 19.76 10.79 -11.80
N LYS A 13 19.05 11.77 -12.37
CA LYS A 13 17.66 11.63 -12.86
C LYS A 13 17.47 10.54 -13.92
N LEU A 14 18.37 10.45 -14.90
CA LEU A 14 18.21 9.50 -16.00
C LEU A 14 18.43 8.07 -15.55
N PHE A 15 19.49 7.80 -14.79
CA PHE A 15 19.79 6.46 -14.29
C PHE A 15 18.67 5.93 -13.36
N ASN A 16 18.19 6.77 -12.44
CA ASN A 16 17.06 6.42 -11.57
C ASN A 16 15.78 6.17 -12.37
N ARG A 17 15.55 6.94 -13.44
CA ARG A 17 14.43 6.71 -14.34
C ARG A 17 14.58 5.38 -15.09
N ILE A 18 15.75 5.08 -15.65
CA ILE A 18 16.00 3.83 -16.39
C ILE A 18 15.73 2.63 -15.49
N VAL A 19 16.28 2.63 -14.27
CA VAL A 19 16.06 1.48 -13.40
C VAL A 19 14.64 1.47 -12.82
N GLY A 20 14.06 2.63 -12.50
CA GLY A 20 12.66 2.71 -12.12
C GLY A 20 11.74 2.13 -13.20
N GLU A 21 12.00 2.44 -14.47
CA GLU A 21 11.25 1.87 -15.60
C GLU A 21 11.50 0.37 -15.74
N TYR A 22 12.74 -0.10 -15.60
CA TYR A 22 13.05 -1.53 -15.60
C TYR A 22 12.29 -2.28 -14.49
N CYS A 23 12.37 -1.80 -13.24
CA CYS A 23 11.64 -2.36 -12.11
C CYS A 23 10.12 -2.31 -12.35
N GLY A 24 9.60 -1.18 -12.82
CA GLY A 24 8.20 -1.02 -13.19
C GLY A 24 7.76 -1.94 -14.31
N TYR A 25 8.64 -2.26 -15.25
CA TYR A 25 8.40 -3.21 -16.33
C TYR A 25 8.40 -4.66 -15.82
N TRP A 26 9.30 -4.99 -14.88
CA TRP A 26 9.34 -6.28 -14.19
C TRP A 26 8.06 -6.57 -13.41
N VAL A 27 7.48 -5.56 -12.75
CA VAL A 27 6.21 -5.69 -12.02
C VAL A 27 4.98 -5.33 -12.85
N LEU A 28 5.11 -5.24 -14.18
CA LEU A 28 4.05 -4.93 -15.15
C LEU A 28 3.36 -3.56 -15.02
N TYR A 29 3.61 -2.81 -13.94
CA TYR A 29 2.86 -1.61 -13.58
C TYR A 29 3.41 -0.32 -14.21
N GLY A 30 4.73 -0.27 -14.45
CA GLY A 30 5.46 0.91 -14.96
C GLY A 30 5.81 1.92 -13.87
N PHE A 31 6.91 2.65 -14.06
CA PHE A 31 7.45 3.54 -13.03
C PHE A 31 6.54 4.74 -12.74
N THR A 32 5.92 5.30 -13.77
CA THR A 32 5.02 6.45 -13.64
C THR A 32 3.76 6.11 -12.83
N ASN A 33 3.10 4.99 -13.14
CA ASN A 33 1.91 4.56 -12.40
C ASN A 33 2.27 4.22 -10.96
N PHE A 34 3.39 3.51 -10.75
CA PHE A 34 3.91 3.20 -9.42
C PHE A 34 4.15 4.49 -8.63
N SER A 35 4.82 5.48 -9.24
CA SER A 35 5.11 6.77 -8.60
C SER A 35 3.85 7.53 -8.23
N LEU A 36 2.84 7.57 -9.11
CA LEU A 36 1.57 8.23 -8.82
C LEU A 36 0.87 7.59 -7.62
N VAL A 37 0.70 6.26 -7.65
CA VAL A 37 0.06 5.54 -6.54
C VAL A 37 0.85 5.70 -5.25
N HIS A 38 2.18 5.59 -5.33
CA HIS A 38 3.03 5.78 -4.17
C HIS A 38 2.93 7.20 -3.59
N ILE A 39 2.88 8.24 -4.43
CA ILE A 39 2.65 9.61 -3.98
C ILE A 39 1.29 9.74 -3.28
N LEU A 40 0.23 9.19 -3.89
CA LEU A 40 -1.10 9.22 -3.30
C LEU A 40 -1.14 8.51 -1.95
N HIS A 41 -0.55 7.32 -1.84
CA HIS A 41 -0.43 6.61 -0.56
C HIS A 41 0.24 7.44 0.53
N HIS A 42 1.33 8.16 0.22
CA HIS A 42 1.99 9.04 1.20
C HIS A 42 1.21 10.33 1.50
N GLN A 43 0.43 10.83 0.54
CA GLN A 43 -0.40 12.03 0.73
C GLN A 43 -1.67 11.74 1.54
N HIS A 44 -2.22 10.55 1.36
CA HIS A 44 -3.54 10.13 1.80
C HIS A 44 -3.50 8.94 2.74
N SER A 45 -2.32 8.62 3.31
CA SER A 45 -2.09 7.41 4.10
C SER A 45 -3.25 7.10 5.04
N ASP A 46 -3.79 5.89 4.89
CA ASP A 46 -4.86 5.36 5.75
C ASP A 46 -6.22 6.06 5.65
N ASP A 47 -6.41 6.96 4.66
CA ASP A 47 -7.69 7.55 4.28
C ASP A 47 -8.33 6.84 3.07
N GLU A 48 -9.52 7.27 2.64
CA GLU A 48 -10.25 6.63 1.53
C GLU A 48 -9.61 6.81 0.13
N MET A 49 -8.78 7.83 -0.02
CA MET A 49 -8.02 8.16 -1.22
C MET A 49 -6.65 7.47 -1.26
N ASP A 50 -6.24 6.75 -0.21
CA ASP A 50 -5.06 5.91 -0.24
C ASP A 50 -5.29 4.68 -1.15
N PRO A 51 -4.58 4.58 -2.28
CA PRO A 51 -4.72 3.50 -3.26
C PRO A 51 -4.33 2.11 -2.74
N VAL A 52 -3.58 2.04 -1.63
CA VAL A 52 -3.09 0.79 -1.03
C VAL A 52 -3.40 0.74 0.47
N ASN A 53 -4.52 1.35 0.87
CA ASN A 53 -5.03 1.29 2.24
C ASN A 53 -5.45 -0.15 2.61
N PRO A 54 -4.81 -0.80 3.61
CA PRO A 54 -5.19 -2.13 4.02
C PRO A 54 -6.44 -2.15 4.93
N LYS A 55 -6.87 -1.00 5.48
CA LYS A 55 -7.93 -0.89 6.49
C LYS A 55 -9.19 -1.68 6.12
N GLY A 56 -9.66 -2.52 7.04
CA GLY A 56 -10.88 -3.31 6.85
C GLY A 56 -10.75 -4.55 5.94
N MET A 57 -9.59 -4.86 5.36
CA MET A 57 -9.38 -6.00 4.45
C MET A 57 -8.37 -7.06 4.94
N SER A 58 -8.77 -8.33 5.13
CA SER A 58 -7.80 -9.42 5.36
C SER A 58 -6.67 -9.48 4.31
N PHE A 59 -5.50 -10.06 4.65
CA PHE A 59 -4.31 -10.03 3.79
C PHE A 59 -4.57 -10.55 2.39
N ILE A 60 -5.34 -11.62 2.26
CA ILE A 60 -5.66 -12.23 0.96
C ILE A 60 -6.56 -11.31 0.13
N VAL A 61 -7.51 -10.62 0.77
CA VAL A 61 -8.34 -9.61 0.11
C VAL A 61 -7.47 -8.43 -0.32
N PHE A 62 -6.60 -7.93 0.57
CA PHE A 62 -5.69 -6.83 0.27
C PHE A 62 -4.70 -7.16 -0.84
N LEU A 63 -4.17 -8.39 -0.88
CA LEU A 63 -3.25 -8.88 -1.91
C LEU A 63 -3.92 -9.04 -3.28
N SER A 64 -5.18 -9.44 -3.32
CA SER A 64 -5.92 -9.72 -4.56
C SER A 64 -6.68 -8.50 -5.11
N ALA A 65 -7.02 -7.53 -4.27
CA ALA A 65 -7.78 -6.34 -4.66
C ALA A 65 -6.99 -5.06 -4.98
N PRO A 66 -5.64 -4.95 -4.88
CA PRO A 66 -4.98 -3.65 -4.85
C PRO A 66 -5.14 -2.93 -6.19
N MET A 67 -5.10 -3.64 -7.33
CA MET A 67 -5.31 -3.03 -8.64
C MET A 67 -6.64 -2.29 -8.76
N ARG A 68 -7.72 -2.80 -8.14
CA ARG A 68 -9.03 -2.15 -8.18
C ARG A 68 -9.02 -0.83 -7.40
N TYR A 69 -8.49 -0.85 -6.18
CA TYR A 69 -8.41 0.34 -5.32
C TYR A 69 -7.42 1.37 -5.86
N MET A 70 -6.26 0.92 -6.35
CA MET A 70 -5.27 1.76 -7.02
C MET A 70 -5.87 2.50 -8.23
N ILE A 71 -6.58 1.79 -9.12
CA ILE A 71 -7.22 2.40 -10.28
C ILE A 71 -8.31 3.38 -9.85
N LYS A 72 -9.14 3.02 -8.86
CA LYS A 72 -10.21 3.88 -8.35
C LYS A 72 -9.66 5.19 -7.78
N ALA A 73 -8.70 5.12 -6.86
CA ALA A 73 -8.10 6.28 -6.21
C ALA A 73 -7.34 7.17 -7.21
N ALA A 74 -6.55 6.57 -8.11
CA ALA A 74 -5.85 7.31 -9.14
C ALA A 74 -6.81 8.04 -10.10
N LYS A 75 -7.91 7.40 -10.52
CA LYS A 75 -8.93 8.04 -11.36
C LYS A 75 -9.68 9.14 -10.62
N ALA A 76 -10.00 8.95 -9.34
CA ALA A 76 -10.63 9.97 -8.52
C ALA A 76 -9.72 11.20 -8.36
N TYR A 77 -8.42 10.98 -8.11
CA TYR A 77 -7.43 12.05 -8.06
C TYR A 77 -7.34 12.79 -9.40
N LEU A 78 -7.16 12.07 -10.51
CA LEU A 78 -7.10 12.68 -11.85
C LEU A 78 -8.36 13.48 -12.20
N PHE A 79 -9.53 12.99 -11.82
CA PHE A 79 -10.79 13.72 -12.00
C PHE A 79 -10.82 15.01 -11.17
N SER A 80 -10.33 14.97 -9.93
CA SER A 80 -10.29 16.16 -9.08
C SER A 80 -9.39 17.27 -9.65
N VAL A 81 -8.33 16.91 -10.36
CA VAL A 81 -7.37 17.85 -10.96
C VAL A 81 -7.77 18.30 -12.36
N HIS A 82 -8.26 17.38 -13.20
CA HIS A 82 -8.46 17.60 -14.64
C HIS A 82 -9.91 17.42 -15.11
N GLY A 83 -10.87 17.17 -14.22
CA GLY A 83 -12.25 16.83 -14.58
C GLY A 83 -13.02 17.94 -15.30
N LYS A 84 -12.52 19.18 -15.26
CA LYS A 84 -13.10 20.33 -15.99
C LYS A 84 -12.61 20.43 -17.44
N GLU A 85 -11.58 19.70 -17.82
CA GLU A 85 -11.05 19.70 -19.18
C GLU A 85 -12.04 19.01 -20.12
N GLU A 86 -12.36 19.65 -21.25
CA GLU A 86 -13.36 19.17 -22.21
C GLU A 86 -13.03 17.78 -22.75
N ASP A 87 -11.75 17.48 -22.91
CA ASP A 87 -11.26 16.20 -23.43
C ASP A 87 -10.98 15.15 -22.35
N TYR A 88 -11.20 15.45 -21.06
CA TYR A 88 -10.88 14.54 -19.95
C TYR A 88 -11.44 13.14 -20.18
N GLN A 89 -12.73 13.03 -20.56
CA GLN A 89 -13.38 11.75 -20.76
C GLN A 89 -12.78 10.96 -21.92
N LYS A 90 -12.37 11.62 -23.01
CA LYS A 90 -11.71 10.98 -24.15
C LYS A 90 -10.32 10.48 -23.75
N ILE A 91 -9.54 11.32 -23.07
CA ILE A 91 -8.20 11.01 -22.59
C ILE A 91 -8.24 9.82 -21.62
N MET A 92 -9.18 9.80 -20.67
CA MET A 92 -9.29 8.70 -19.70
C MET A 92 -9.71 7.37 -20.32
N LYS A 93 -10.56 7.39 -21.36
CA LYS A 93 -10.88 6.20 -22.15
C LYS A 93 -9.64 5.69 -22.89
N ALA A 94 -8.92 6.58 -23.59
CA ALA A 94 -7.69 6.22 -24.28
C ALA A 94 -6.62 5.68 -23.31
N GLN A 95 -6.41 6.34 -22.17
CA GLN A 95 -5.51 5.91 -21.11
C GLN A 95 -5.87 4.51 -20.60
N THR A 96 -7.16 4.22 -20.40
CA THR A 96 -7.60 2.89 -19.95
C THR A 96 -7.27 1.82 -20.99
N VAL A 97 -7.51 2.08 -22.28
CA VAL A 97 -7.17 1.12 -23.35
C VAL A 97 -5.66 0.92 -23.44
N VAL A 98 -4.88 2.01 -23.48
CA VAL A 98 -3.41 1.98 -23.55
C VAL A 98 -2.82 1.25 -22.34
N PHE A 99 -3.39 1.43 -21.14
CA PHE A 99 -2.94 0.73 -19.94
C PHE A 99 -3.09 -0.79 -20.06
N HIS A 100 -4.26 -1.28 -20.49
CA HIS A 100 -4.49 -2.73 -20.64
C HIS A 100 -3.64 -3.33 -21.76
N LEU A 101 -3.50 -2.63 -22.90
CA LEU A 101 -2.59 -3.04 -23.97
C LEU A 101 -1.14 -3.12 -23.47
N ASN A 102 -0.68 -2.12 -22.72
CA ASN A 102 0.66 -2.14 -22.12
C ASN A 102 0.86 -3.33 -21.18
N LEU A 103 -0.14 -3.67 -20.37
CA LEU A 103 -0.06 -4.82 -19.47
C LEU A 103 0.16 -6.13 -20.25
N VAL A 104 -0.64 -6.36 -21.30
CA VAL A 104 -0.53 -7.55 -22.16
C VAL A 104 0.80 -7.60 -22.89
N LEU A 105 1.23 -6.47 -23.47
CA LEU A 105 2.50 -6.39 -24.21
C LEU A 105 3.72 -6.62 -23.30
N ARG A 106 3.71 -6.07 -22.07
CA ARG A 106 4.76 -6.32 -21.07
C ARG A 106 4.88 -7.80 -20.74
N LEU A 107 3.75 -8.46 -20.50
CA LEU A 107 3.70 -9.88 -20.22
C LEU A 107 4.22 -10.70 -21.41
N ALA A 108 3.77 -10.37 -22.63
CA ALA A 108 4.20 -11.02 -23.86
C ALA A 108 5.70 -10.86 -24.11
N ILE A 109 6.27 -9.68 -23.87
CA ILE A 109 7.71 -9.43 -24.01
C ILE A 109 8.52 -10.31 -23.04
N TRP A 110 8.09 -10.42 -21.78
CA TRP A 110 8.76 -11.31 -20.83
C TRP A 110 8.66 -12.79 -21.24
N TYR A 111 7.50 -13.22 -21.75
CA TYR A 111 7.33 -14.58 -22.26
C TYR A 111 8.22 -14.88 -23.46
N ILE A 112 8.28 -13.96 -24.44
CA ILE A 112 9.11 -14.10 -25.64
C ILE A 112 10.60 -14.09 -25.28
N PHE A 113 11.03 -13.18 -24.41
CA PHE A 113 12.44 -12.99 -24.05
C PHE A 113 12.98 -14.15 -23.21
N LEU A 114 12.21 -14.64 -22.25
CA LEU A 114 12.63 -15.70 -21.33
C LEU A 114 12.33 -17.10 -21.88
N GLY A 115 11.40 -17.22 -22.84
CA GLY A 115 10.84 -18.49 -23.28
C GLY A 115 9.96 -19.14 -22.21
N ASN A 116 9.29 -20.23 -22.56
CA ASN A 116 8.29 -20.87 -21.69
C ASN A 116 8.85 -21.27 -20.31
N PHE A 117 10.04 -21.86 -20.27
CA PHE A 117 10.61 -22.41 -19.04
C PHE A 117 10.95 -21.31 -18.02
N LEU A 118 11.78 -20.32 -18.39
CA LEU A 118 12.16 -19.24 -17.48
C LEU A 118 10.97 -18.31 -17.20
N PHE A 119 10.04 -18.16 -18.14
CA PHE A 119 8.83 -17.39 -17.84
C PHE A 119 8.01 -18.04 -16.71
N LEU A 120 7.71 -19.34 -16.82
CA LEU A 120 6.87 -20.04 -15.85
C LEU A 120 7.56 -20.27 -14.50
N PHE A 121 8.84 -20.65 -14.48
CA PHE A 121 9.51 -21.07 -13.26
C PHE A 121 10.41 -20.01 -12.63
N PHE A 122 10.69 -18.90 -13.33
CA PHE A 122 11.49 -17.81 -12.78
C PHE A 122 10.71 -16.49 -12.73
N TYR A 123 10.17 -16.04 -13.87
CA TYR A 123 9.49 -14.74 -13.92
C TYR A 123 8.20 -14.72 -13.11
N ILE A 124 7.29 -15.69 -13.31
CA ILE A 124 6.01 -15.72 -12.58
C ILE A 124 6.24 -15.81 -11.05
N PRO A 125 7.07 -16.72 -10.52
CA PRO A 125 7.38 -16.74 -9.08
C PRO A 125 8.04 -15.46 -8.58
N SER A 126 8.96 -14.87 -9.34
CA SER A 126 9.61 -13.60 -9.00
C SER A 126 8.60 -12.46 -8.91
N PHE A 127 7.75 -12.31 -9.94
CA PHE A 127 6.69 -11.30 -9.99
C PHE A 127 5.74 -11.43 -8.79
N LEU A 128 5.23 -12.65 -8.53
CA LEU A 128 4.33 -12.90 -7.41
C LEU A 128 4.99 -12.62 -6.06
N THR A 129 6.26 -12.99 -5.91
CA THR A 129 7.04 -12.70 -4.69
C THR A 129 7.15 -11.20 -4.45
N ILE A 130 7.50 -10.42 -5.48
CA ILE A 130 7.65 -8.97 -5.37
C ILE A 130 6.31 -8.30 -5.04
N VAL A 131 5.23 -8.67 -5.73
CA VAL A 131 3.88 -8.15 -5.43
C VAL A 131 3.46 -8.48 -4.01
N THR A 132 3.72 -9.71 -3.57
CA THR A 132 3.40 -10.16 -2.20
C THR A 132 4.21 -9.40 -1.16
N ILE A 133 5.50 -9.14 -1.40
CA ILE A 133 6.32 -8.34 -0.49
C ILE A 133 5.80 -6.90 -0.39
N PHE A 134 5.44 -6.26 -1.51
CA PHE A 134 4.86 -4.92 -1.48
C PHE A 134 3.54 -4.89 -0.71
N ALA A 135 2.64 -5.84 -0.97
CA ALA A 135 1.39 -5.95 -0.22
C ALA A 135 1.67 -6.20 1.27
N HIS A 136 2.58 -7.12 1.59
CA HIS A 136 2.90 -7.45 2.97
C HIS A 136 3.47 -6.25 3.74
N ILE A 137 4.39 -5.48 3.14
CA ILE A 137 4.95 -4.27 3.77
C ILE A 137 3.83 -3.29 4.14
N ASN A 138 2.98 -2.91 3.17
CA ASN A 138 1.87 -1.97 3.44
C ASN A 138 0.92 -2.53 4.49
N TYR A 139 0.59 -3.83 4.38
CA TYR A 139 -0.36 -4.46 5.27
C TYR A 139 0.13 -4.55 6.73
N VAL A 140 1.33 -5.08 6.99
CA VAL A 140 1.76 -5.30 8.39
C VAL A 140 2.32 -4.04 9.05
N CYS A 141 2.73 -3.04 8.26
CA CYS A 141 3.28 -1.80 8.79
C CYS A 141 2.23 -0.73 9.06
N HIS A 142 1.00 -0.86 8.54
CA HIS A 142 -0.14 -0.02 8.89
C HIS A 142 -1.04 -0.79 9.86
N ARG A 143 -1.23 -0.27 11.07
CA ARG A 143 -1.94 -0.95 12.15
C ARG A 143 -3.18 -0.17 12.55
N ASP A 144 -4.33 -0.79 12.37
CA ASP A 144 -5.61 -0.27 12.85
C ASP A 144 -5.67 -0.37 14.39
N HIS A 145 -6.15 0.71 15.02
CA HIS A 145 -6.49 0.75 16.44
C HIS A 145 -8.01 0.65 16.64
N VAL A 146 -8.42 0.26 17.84
CA VAL A 146 -9.84 0.07 18.20
C VAL A 146 -10.65 1.37 18.07
N ASP A 147 -9.99 2.51 18.27
CA ASP A 147 -10.57 3.85 18.13
C ASP A 147 -10.68 4.32 16.66
N GLY A 148 -10.30 3.47 15.70
CA GLY A 148 -10.34 3.75 14.27
C GLY A 148 -9.16 4.55 13.73
N SER A 149 -8.19 4.93 14.58
CA SER A 149 -6.91 5.48 14.14
C SER A 149 -6.01 4.43 13.52
N VAL A 150 -5.04 4.86 12.72
CA VAL A 150 -4.08 3.96 12.08
C VAL A 150 -2.66 4.43 12.39
N GLU A 151 -1.81 3.51 12.85
CA GLU A 151 -0.40 3.75 13.11
C GLU A 151 0.50 3.06 12.06
N ILE A 152 1.41 3.85 11.49
CA ILE A 152 2.49 3.34 10.65
C ILE A 152 3.70 3.01 11.54
N VAL A 153 4.22 1.79 11.44
CA VAL A 153 5.32 1.27 12.26
C VAL A 153 6.53 0.81 11.44
N ASN A 154 7.68 0.68 12.10
CA ASN A 154 8.84 -0.03 11.57
C ASN A 154 8.85 -1.45 12.16
N LEU A 155 9.19 -2.46 11.35
CA LEU A 155 9.31 -3.86 11.79
C LEU A 155 10.74 -4.36 11.58
N ASN A 156 11.40 -4.72 12.68
CA ASN A 156 12.74 -5.30 12.69
C ASN A 156 12.99 -6.28 13.85
N HIS A 157 11.92 -6.74 14.50
CA HIS A 157 12.00 -7.40 15.81
C HIS A 157 12.39 -8.89 15.76
N ASN A 158 12.24 -9.56 14.61
CA ASN A 158 12.54 -10.99 14.45
C ASN A 158 13.46 -11.27 13.25
N LEU A 159 13.92 -12.51 13.12
CA LEU A 159 14.85 -12.91 12.06
C LEU A 159 14.27 -12.67 10.67
N TYR A 160 12.97 -12.96 10.47
CA TYR A 160 12.31 -12.70 9.20
C TYR A 160 12.42 -11.23 8.79
N TYR A 161 12.02 -10.28 9.66
CA TYR A 161 12.09 -8.86 9.33
C TYR A 161 13.52 -8.37 9.14
N LYS A 162 14.49 -8.89 9.89
CA LYS A 162 15.91 -8.55 9.68
C LYS A 162 16.39 -8.96 8.29
N VAL A 163 16.10 -10.19 7.88
CA VAL A 163 16.45 -10.70 6.54
C VAL A 163 15.69 -9.95 5.46
N ALA A 164 14.40 -9.73 5.65
CA ALA A 164 13.57 -9.01 4.70
C ALA A 164 14.04 -7.55 4.52
N ASN A 165 14.40 -6.86 5.61
CA ASN A 165 14.98 -5.51 5.55
C ASN A 165 16.34 -5.49 4.85
N PHE A 166 17.15 -6.55 4.98
CA PHE A 166 18.40 -6.65 4.22
C PHE A 166 18.14 -6.66 2.71
N PHE A 167 17.26 -7.55 2.23
CA PHE A 167 16.97 -7.68 0.79
C PHE A 167 16.16 -6.52 0.22
N THR A 168 15.25 -5.94 1.00
CA THR A 168 14.41 -4.80 0.58
C THR A 168 15.06 -3.44 0.86
N MET A 169 16.29 -3.44 1.37
CA MET A 169 17.01 -2.23 1.78
C MET A 169 16.21 -1.35 2.74
N GLY A 170 15.59 -1.98 3.75
CA GLY A 170 14.81 -1.32 4.78
C GLY A 170 13.32 -1.20 4.47
N GLY A 171 12.76 -2.03 3.58
CA GLY A 171 11.35 -1.92 3.19
C GLY A 171 10.35 -1.94 4.37
N TYR A 172 10.66 -2.65 5.46
CA TYR A 172 9.83 -2.69 6.67
C TYR A 172 10.15 -1.58 7.67
N PHE A 173 11.11 -0.70 7.39
CA PHE A 173 11.23 0.60 8.06
C PHE A 173 10.27 1.60 7.41
N HIS A 174 8.99 1.22 7.37
CA HIS A 174 7.96 1.89 6.59
C HIS A 174 7.57 3.25 7.19
N LYS A 175 7.51 3.37 8.53
CA LYS A 175 7.31 4.65 9.22
C LYS A 175 8.41 5.66 8.87
N ASN A 176 9.66 5.20 8.77
CA ASN A 176 10.78 6.06 8.38
C ASN A 176 10.66 6.51 6.92
N HIS A 177 10.24 5.59 6.05
CA HIS A 177 9.98 5.89 4.63
C HIS A 177 8.86 6.93 4.45
N HIS A 178 7.75 6.78 5.17
CA HIS A 178 6.67 7.78 5.25
C HIS A 178 7.18 9.13 5.75
N THR A 179 8.03 9.13 6.77
CA THR A 179 8.62 10.36 7.32
C THR A 179 9.54 11.05 6.31
N ASN A 180 10.34 10.30 5.55
CA ASN A 180 11.27 10.84 4.57
C ASN A 180 11.44 9.92 3.34
N MET A 181 10.57 10.11 2.36
CA MET A 181 10.60 9.40 1.07
C MET A 181 11.87 9.63 0.23
N LYS A 182 12.74 10.59 0.61
CA LYS A 182 13.98 10.86 -0.15
C LYS A 182 15.08 9.86 0.17
N LEU A 183 14.97 9.13 1.27
CA LEU A 183 15.96 8.14 1.67
C LEU A 183 15.83 6.90 0.80
N PHE A 184 16.96 6.47 0.24
CA PHE A 184 17.03 5.20 -0.47
C PHE A 184 16.84 4.01 0.48
N ASN A 185 17.49 4.08 1.64
CA ASN A 185 17.35 3.09 2.71
C ASN A 185 16.78 3.80 3.95
N PRO A 186 15.49 3.61 4.26
CA PRO A 186 14.84 4.30 5.38
C PRO A 186 15.37 3.87 6.76
N MET A 187 16.19 2.82 6.86
CA MET A 187 16.90 2.48 8.10
C MET A 187 17.85 3.60 8.56
N SER A 188 18.31 4.45 7.64
CA SER A 188 19.28 5.51 7.96
C SER A 188 18.68 6.75 8.63
N LEU A 189 17.36 6.81 8.83
CA LEU A 189 16.69 8.00 9.36
C LEU A 189 17.12 8.35 10.80
N GLU A 190 17.68 7.41 11.56
CA GLU A 190 18.15 7.65 12.94
C GLU A 190 19.48 8.41 13.08
N HIS A 191 20.05 8.96 11.98
CA HIS A 191 21.38 9.61 12.03
C HIS A 191 21.47 11.12 11.82
N LYS A 192 20.38 11.87 11.56
CA LYS A 192 20.41 13.35 11.63
C LYS A 192 19.02 13.96 11.48
N HIS A 193 18.62 14.78 12.47
CA HIS A 193 17.57 15.80 12.44
C HIS A 193 16.53 15.69 11.30
N SER A 194 15.61 14.74 11.40
CA SER A 194 14.38 14.79 10.60
C SER A 194 13.29 15.44 11.44
N LYS A 195 12.78 16.60 11.00
CA LYS A 195 11.60 17.24 11.60
C LYS A 195 10.44 16.25 11.57
N LYS A 196 9.90 15.92 12.74
CA LYS A 196 8.74 15.04 12.94
C LYS A 196 7.56 15.59 12.14
N LYS A 197 7.23 14.97 11.01
CA LYS A 197 5.89 15.08 10.43
C LYS A 197 5.10 13.92 11.04
N LEU A 198 4.21 14.20 11.98
CA LEU A 198 3.29 13.19 12.50
C LEU A 198 2.33 12.86 11.35
N LEU A 199 2.51 11.70 10.73
CA LEU A 199 1.70 11.19 9.62
C LEU A 199 0.58 10.26 10.10
N THR A 200 0.41 10.14 11.42
CA THR A 200 -0.63 9.34 12.06
C THR A 200 -1.93 10.13 12.07
N ILE A 201 -3.03 9.54 11.63
CA ILE A 201 -4.37 10.06 11.96
C ILE A 201 -4.52 9.92 13.48
N GLN A 202 -4.38 11.02 14.23
CA GLN A 202 -4.60 11.01 15.68
C GLN A 202 -6.09 10.82 15.96
N SER A 203 -6.44 9.80 16.74
CA SER A 203 -7.77 9.73 17.33
C SER A 203 -7.96 10.89 18.31
N LYS A 204 -9.20 11.35 18.45
CA LYS A 204 -9.59 12.30 19.51
C LYS A 204 -9.79 11.62 20.88
N ILE A 205 -9.41 10.35 21.03
CA ILE A 205 -9.71 9.53 22.20
C ILE A 205 -8.40 9.16 22.88
N TYR A 206 -8.23 9.62 24.13
CA TYR A 206 -7.08 9.28 24.95
C TYR A 206 -7.11 7.78 25.30
N LEU A 207 -6.23 6.99 24.68
CA LEU A 207 -6.09 5.56 24.99
C LEU A 207 -5.32 5.36 26.30
N ASN A 208 -5.79 4.39 27.08
CA ASN A 208 -5.15 3.91 28.31
C ASN A 208 -3.94 3.01 27.92
N PRO A 209 -2.70 3.32 28.33
CA PRO A 209 -1.49 2.61 27.90
C PRO A 209 -1.40 1.13 28.33
N ASN A 210 -2.41 0.60 29.03
CA ASN A 210 -2.45 -0.76 29.57
C ASN A 210 -3.36 -1.74 28.81
N GLU A 211 -3.93 -1.36 27.65
CA GLU A 211 -4.67 -2.35 26.82
C GLU A 211 -3.70 -3.37 26.21
N GLN A 212 -3.61 -4.54 26.86
CA GLN A 212 -2.87 -5.68 26.35
C GLN A 212 -3.64 -6.36 25.23
N TYR A 213 -3.03 -6.41 24.04
CA TYR A 213 -3.53 -7.16 22.89
C TYR A 213 -3.60 -8.67 23.20
N ILE A 214 -4.80 -9.24 23.16
CA ILE A 214 -5.01 -10.68 23.31
C ILE A 214 -4.91 -11.34 21.92
N PHE A 215 -3.82 -12.08 21.72
CA PHE A 215 -3.54 -12.79 20.47
C PHE A 215 -4.48 -14.00 20.26
N THR A 216 -5.22 -14.03 19.15
CA THR A 216 -6.20 -15.08 18.84
C THR A 216 -5.91 -15.93 17.59
N GLY A 217 -4.75 -15.73 16.93
CA GLY A 217 -4.43 -16.45 15.67
C GLY A 217 -3.46 -17.62 15.80
N SER A 218 -2.94 -18.11 14.66
CA SER A 218 -1.93 -19.18 14.61
C SER A 218 -0.51 -18.68 14.90
N PHE A 219 0.38 -19.53 15.40
CA PHE A 219 1.80 -19.17 15.60
C PHE A 219 2.44 -18.51 14.37
N ILE A 220 2.12 -19.01 13.17
CA ILE A 220 2.59 -18.46 11.89
C ILE A 220 2.13 -17.00 11.73
N SER A 221 0.83 -16.75 11.92
CA SER A 221 0.28 -15.40 11.83
C SER A 221 0.84 -14.44 12.90
N LYS A 222 1.20 -14.95 14.10
CA LYS A 222 1.93 -14.18 15.11
C LYS A 222 3.31 -13.79 14.63
N TYR A 223 4.05 -14.76 14.09
CA TYR A 223 5.43 -14.58 13.66
C TYR A 223 5.54 -13.55 12.53
N PHE A 224 4.60 -13.56 11.59
CA PHE A 224 4.53 -12.61 10.48
C PHE A 224 3.69 -11.35 10.79
N SER A 225 3.22 -11.16 12.02
CA SER A 225 2.37 -10.02 12.43
C SER A 225 1.13 -9.80 11.54
N LEU A 226 0.53 -10.88 11.03
CA LEU A 226 -0.61 -10.80 10.11
C LEU A 226 -1.93 -10.43 10.80
N ASN A 227 -2.01 -10.60 12.12
CA ASN A 227 -3.24 -10.37 12.91
C ASN A 227 -3.27 -9.03 13.65
N SER A 228 -2.15 -8.32 13.73
CA SER A 228 -2.08 -7.01 14.40
C SER A 228 -2.73 -5.87 13.59
N VAL A 229 -3.31 -6.21 12.44
CA VAL A 229 -4.02 -5.30 11.54
C VAL A 229 -5.54 -5.46 11.68
N TRP A 230 -6.02 -6.55 12.30
CA TRP A 230 -7.46 -6.89 12.39
C TRP A 230 -7.95 -6.83 13.81
N ILE A 231 -8.37 -5.64 14.25
CA ILE A 231 -9.38 -5.54 15.30
C ILE A 231 -10.67 -5.04 14.65
N HIS A 232 -11.35 -5.94 13.93
CA HIS A 232 -12.80 -5.84 13.91
C HIS A 232 -13.29 -6.33 15.27
N GLY A 233 -13.86 -5.40 16.03
CA GLY A 233 -14.50 -5.68 17.30
C GLY A 233 -15.58 -6.73 17.12
N GLU A 234 -15.26 -7.96 17.45
CA GLU A 234 -16.23 -8.92 17.96
C GLU A 234 -15.70 -9.49 19.26
N ARG A 235 -16.06 -8.79 20.35
CA ARG A 235 -16.44 -9.36 21.64
C ARG A 235 -16.72 -8.21 22.61
N ASN A 236 -17.98 -7.78 22.67
CA ASN A 236 -18.74 -7.77 23.92
C ASN A 236 -20.19 -7.29 23.73
N ARG A 237 -21.10 -8.26 23.91
CA ARG A 237 -22.36 -8.20 24.67
C ARG A 237 -23.50 -7.30 24.15
N VAL A 238 -24.54 -8.01 23.68
CA VAL A 238 -25.97 -7.78 23.89
C VAL A 238 -26.30 -6.42 24.51
N LEU A 239 -26.58 -5.43 23.66
CA LEU A 239 -27.47 -4.34 24.04
C LEU A 239 -28.86 -4.69 23.51
N ALA A 240 -29.81 -4.79 24.44
CA ALA A 240 -31.20 -5.13 24.23
C ALA A 240 -31.83 -4.38 23.04
N PRO A 241 -32.85 -4.96 22.36
CA PRO A 241 -33.51 -4.29 21.26
C PRO A 241 -34.11 -2.97 21.76
N ARG A 242 -33.60 -1.84 21.25
CA ARG A 242 -34.33 -0.57 21.34
C ARG A 242 -35.65 -0.78 20.62
N LYS A 243 -36.75 -0.72 21.38
CA LYS A 243 -38.10 -0.60 20.84
C LYS A 243 -38.11 0.54 19.83
N PHE A 244 -38.34 0.21 18.56
CA PHE A 244 -38.78 1.18 17.58
C PHE A 244 -40.21 1.56 17.97
N ASN A 245 -40.42 2.82 18.30
CA ASN A 245 -41.77 3.36 18.43
C ASN A 245 -42.44 3.31 17.05
N GLU A 246 -43.66 2.80 17.07
CA GLU A 246 -44.58 2.65 15.96
C GLU A 246 -44.98 4.02 15.38
N HIS A 247 -44.76 4.19 14.06
CA HIS A 247 -45.65 4.82 13.04
C HIS A 247 -46.16 6.29 13.23
N PRO A 248 -46.77 6.97 12.21
CA PRO A 248 -47.25 6.47 10.91
C PRO A 248 -46.96 7.35 9.64
N THR A 249 -46.96 6.64 8.50
CA THR A 249 -47.56 6.94 7.17
C THR A 249 -47.30 8.20 6.34
N SER A 250 -47.39 7.94 5.02
CA SER A 250 -47.50 8.79 3.81
C SER A 250 -46.19 9.44 3.37
N TRP A 251 -45.75 9.31 2.12
CA TRP A 251 -46.46 9.66 0.89
C TRP A 251 -46.10 8.75 -0.31
N LEU A 252 -47.07 8.67 -1.22
CA LEU A 252 -46.99 8.20 -2.61
C LEU A 252 -45.73 8.67 -3.36
#